data_AF-A0A8X6HLV4-F1
#
_entry.id   AF-A0A8X6HLV4-F1
#
_cell.length_a   1.000
_cell.length_b   1.000
_cell.length_c   1.000
_cell.angle_alpha   90.00
_cell.angle_beta   90.00
_cell.angle_gamma   90.00
#
_symmetry.space_group_name_H-M   'P 1'
#
loop_
_entity.id
_entity.type
_entity.pdbx_description
1 polymer ?
#
loop_
_entity_poly.entity_id
_entity_poly.type
_entity_poly.pdbx_seq_one_letter_code
_entity_poly.pdbx_strand_id
1 'polypeptide(L)'
;MFSVIAHGMIITMSEYGGSQIQVQRLRTLKNVNKSKLAAFLSIPMLVSFHLLCCLCGLIIYAYFRFCDPLTSPDSPIEAADQLLPYFITSTFSDLPGLPGLCISGIFSATLSTISSTTNSLTSVTSEDFLKPIFPGLNVTVFHNKIISLVFGALCVGVTFLVASLGHLVRMSIVIGGLVNAPNLAVFLLAACTTKANEEGVIIGMLISLALSAYLSFIPNNKPYAFLPLYNECPSSEAEESNSTTFSTLLHSSENIYSNTTFSPSSKQETEDDLFHLSYMWISTLALFTCLIVGYFGSVIIDCLRGKSIEVPRMYLSPIRTRFFEKQSNTDEQECKYKATYVEFDERSSETGINVTHKTQRETHL
;
A
#
# COMPACT_ATOMS: atom_id res chain seq x y z
N MET A 1 -5.15 -12.32 -9.69
CA MET A 1 -4.26 -11.37 -10.40
C MET A 1 -4.65 -9.92 -10.12
N PHE A 2 -5.88 -9.47 -10.42
CA PHE A 2 -6.30 -8.09 -10.16
C PHE A 2 -6.18 -7.65 -8.69
N SER A 3 -6.51 -8.53 -7.75
CA SER A 3 -6.35 -8.29 -6.31
C SER A 3 -4.90 -7.97 -5.91
N VAL A 4 -3.94 -8.73 -6.45
CA VAL A 4 -2.50 -8.56 -6.20
C VAL A 4 -2.02 -7.21 -6.72
N ILE A 5 -2.42 -6.87 -7.95
CA ILE A 5 -2.03 -5.62 -8.60
C ILE A 5 -2.58 -4.42 -7.82
N ALA A 6 -3.87 -4.47 -7.43
CA ALA A 6 -4.50 -3.40 -6.68
C ALA A 6 -3.87 -3.22 -5.28
N HIS A 7 -3.63 -4.32 -4.57
CA HIS A 7 -2.94 -4.31 -3.28
C HIS A 7 -1.51 -3.75 -3.39
N GLY A 8 -0.73 -4.22 -4.36
CA GLY A 8 0.64 -3.76 -4.60
C GLY A 8 0.69 -2.27 -4.92
N MET A 9 -0.25 -1.75 -5.72
CA MET A 9 -0.37 -0.32 -5.99
C MET A 9 -0.63 0.49 -4.72
N ILE A 10 -1.56 0.03 -3.86
CA ILE A 10 -1.91 0.73 -2.62
C ILE A 10 -0.71 0.80 -1.67
N ILE A 11 -0.04 -0.33 -1.42
CA ILE A 11 1.12 -0.37 -0.52
C ILE A 11 2.24 0.50 -1.07
N THR A 12 2.60 0.33 -2.35
CA THR A 12 3.70 1.09 -2.94
C THR A 12 3.41 2.59 -2.91
N MET A 13 2.19 3.01 -3.25
CA MET A 13 1.83 4.43 -3.22
C MET A 13 1.83 5.00 -1.80
N SER A 14 1.33 4.25 -0.81
CA SER A 14 1.39 4.63 0.61
C SER A 14 2.83 4.78 1.10
N GLU A 15 3.69 3.81 0.79
CA GLU A 15 5.08 3.83 1.24
C GLU A 15 5.87 5.00 0.65
N TYR A 16 5.72 5.28 -0.65
CA TYR A 16 6.43 6.40 -1.29
C TYR A 16 5.80 7.77 -1.02
N GLY A 17 4.48 7.82 -0.83
CA GLY A 17 3.73 9.08 -0.68
C GLY A 17 3.51 9.53 0.76
N GLY A 18 3.29 8.59 1.68
CA GLY A 18 2.83 8.87 3.04
C GLY A 18 3.72 8.31 4.15
N SER A 19 4.85 7.66 3.83
CA SER A 19 5.77 7.15 4.85
C SER A 19 6.78 8.20 5.30
N GLN A 20 6.90 8.36 6.61
CA GLN A 20 7.92 9.22 7.20
C GLN A 20 9.35 8.79 6.83
N ILE A 21 9.58 7.49 6.60
CA ILE A 21 10.89 6.96 6.21
C ILE A 21 11.35 7.60 4.90
N GLN A 22 10.46 7.68 3.93
CA GLN A 22 10.78 8.24 2.61
C GLN A 22 10.89 9.77 2.67
N VAL A 23 10.03 10.44 3.43
CA VAL A 23 10.14 11.89 3.65
C VAL A 23 11.50 12.25 4.23
N GLN A 24 11.94 11.54 5.27
CA GLN A 24 13.25 11.75 5.89
C GLN A 24 14.39 11.55 4.89
N ARG A 25 14.39 10.45 4.14
CA ARG A 25 15.41 10.17 3.12
C ARG A 25 15.48 11.27 2.07
N LEU A 26 14.34 11.66 1.51
CA LEU A 26 14.28 12.69 0.46
C LEU A 26 14.67 14.08 0.94
N ARG A 27 14.47 14.38 2.24
CA ARG A 27 14.84 15.65 2.88
C ARG A 27 16.34 15.79 3.20
N THR A 28 17.10 14.69 3.19
CA THR A 28 18.57 14.77 3.32
C THR A 28 19.27 15.27 2.06
N LEU A 29 18.56 15.29 0.93
CA LEU A 29 19.10 15.75 -0.35
C LEU A 29 18.99 17.27 -0.47
N LYS A 30 20.03 17.88 -1.06
CA LYS A 30 20.15 19.35 -1.17
C LYS A 30 19.00 20.03 -1.91
N ASN A 31 18.48 19.42 -2.96
CA ASN A 31 17.53 20.03 -3.90
C ASN A 31 16.37 19.09 -4.22
N VAL A 32 15.18 19.65 -4.46
CA VAL A 32 13.97 18.90 -4.87
C VAL A 32 14.20 18.09 -6.15
N ASN A 33 14.95 18.61 -7.12
CA ASN A 33 15.27 17.88 -8.35
C ASN A 33 16.11 16.63 -8.09
N LYS A 34 17.03 16.68 -7.11
CA LYS A 34 17.80 15.49 -6.69
C LYS A 34 16.92 14.50 -5.94
N SER A 35 15.99 14.98 -5.13
CA SER A 35 15.00 14.12 -4.45
C SER A 35 14.09 13.39 -5.46
N LYS A 36 13.62 14.09 -6.50
CA LYS A 36 12.86 13.47 -7.60
C LYS A 36 13.70 12.42 -8.33
N LEU A 37 14.93 12.75 -8.71
CA LEU A 37 15.82 11.81 -9.38
C LEU A 37 16.08 10.56 -8.53
N ALA A 38 16.34 10.73 -7.22
CA ALA A 38 16.54 9.62 -6.29
C ALA A 38 15.30 8.72 -6.19
N ALA A 39 14.09 9.31 -6.13
CA ALA A 39 12.85 8.55 -6.15
C ALA A 39 12.68 7.77 -7.47
N PHE A 40 12.90 8.39 -8.63
CA PHE A 40 12.82 7.68 -9.91
C PHE A 40 13.88 6.59 -10.06
N LEU A 41 15.09 6.81 -9.56
CA LEU A 41 16.17 5.81 -9.59
C LEU A 41 15.89 4.60 -8.68
N SER A 42 15.09 4.79 -7.63
CA SER A 42 14.69 3.69 -6.74
C SER A 42 13.74 2.68 -7.40
N ILE A 43 12.94 3.10 -8.39
CA ILE A 43 11.97 2.25 -9.09
C ILE A 43 12.63 1.07 -9.82
N PRO A 44 13.60 1.25 -10.74
CA PRO A 44 14.23 0.13 -11.43
C PRO A 44 15.00 -0.78 -10.47
N MET A 45 15.60 -0.23 -9.40
CA MET A 45 16.28 -1.00 -8.37
C MET A 45 15.30 -1.92 -7.62
N LEU A 46 14.12 -1.39 -7.27
CA LEU A 46 13.06 -2.14 -6.61
C LEU A 46 12.51 -3.26 -7.51
N VAL A 47 12.25 -2.97 -8.78
CA VAL A 47 11.76 -3.95 -9.76
C VAL A 47 12.79 -5.07 -9.95
N SER A 48 14.07 -4.71 -10.12
CA SER A 48 15.16 -5.68 -10.24
C SER A 48 15.27 -6.58 -9.01
N PHE A 49 15.16 -6.00 -7.81
CA PHE A 49 15.19 -6.76 -6.56
C PHE A 49 14.03 -7.77 -6.47
N HIS A 50 12.80 -7.35 -6.76
CA HIS A 50 11.64 -8.25 -6.72
C HIS A 50 11.73 -9.38 -7.76
N LEU A 51 12.23 -9.09 -8.97
CA LEU A 51 12.48 -10.11 -9.98
C LEU A 51 13.48 -11.16 -9.49
N LEU A 52 14.57 -10.74 -8.85
CA LEU A 52 15.55 -11.65 -8.26
C LEU A 52 14.94 -12.50 -7.13
N CYS A 53 14.11 -11.92 -6.27
CA CYS A 53 13.39 -12.68 -5.24
C CYS A 53 12.45 -13.73 -5.85
N CYS A 54 11.69 -13.39 -6.89
CA CYS A 54 10.82 -14.33 -7.58
C CYS A 54 11.61 -15.48 -8.24
N LEU A 55 12.74 -15.16 -8.89
CA LEU A 55 13.63 -16.16 -9.48
C LEU A 55 14.21 -17.09 -8.40
N CYS A 56 14.64 -16.54 -7.27
CA CYS A 56 15.12 -17.33 -6.13
C CYS A 56 14.03 -18.28 -5.61
N GLY A 57 12.79 -17.82 -5.45
CA GLY A 57 11.66 -18.67 -5.06
C GLY A 57 11.39 -19.79 -6.07
N LEU A 58 11.50 -19.51 -7.38
CA LEU A 58 11.32 -20.52 -8.43
C LEU A 58 12.44 -21.58 -8.40
N ILE A 59 13.68 -21.17 -8.16
CA ILE A 59 14.83 -22.08 -8.02
C ILE A 59 14.63 -23.01 -6.82
N ILE A 60 14.23 -22.45 -5.67
CA ILE A 60 13.96 -23.24 -4.45
C ILE A 60 12.82 -24.23 -4.69
N TYR A 61 11.75 -23.80 -5.36
CA TYR A 61 10.64 -24.68 -5.74
C TYR A 61 11.09 -25.81 -6.66
N ALA A 62 11.90 -25.51 -7.68
CA ALA A 62 12.42 -26.53 -8.60
C ALA A 62 13.34 -27.53 -7.89
N TYR A 63 14.13 -27.07 -6.92
CA TYR A 63 15.03 -27.89 -6.13
C TYR A 63 14.28 -28.86 -5.20
N PHE A 64 13.26 -28.38 -4.48
CA PHE A 64 12.47 -29.19 -3.53
C PHE A 64 11.22 -29.84 -4.12
N ARG A 65 11.05 -29.84 -5.46
CA ARG A 65 9.83 -30.34 -6.10
C ARG A 65 9.50 -31.81 -5.79
N PHE A 66 10.53 -32.65 -5.62
CA PHE A 66 10.39 -34.08 -5.35
C PHE A 66 10.56 -34.45 -3.89
N CYS A 67 11.21 -33.58 -3.09
CA CYS A 67 11.40 -33.83 -1.68
C CYS A 67 11.23 -32.54 -0.89
N ASP A 68 10.02 -32.34 -0.39
CA ASP A 68 9.64 -31.16 0.36
C ASP A 68 10.15 -31.26 1.81
N PRO A 69 11.06 -30.37 2.24
CA PRO A 69 11.58 -30.36 3.61
C PRO A 69 10.51 -29.99 4.65
N LEU A 70 9.35 -29.46 4.25
CA LEU A 70 8.28 -29.09 5.17
C LEU A 70 7.31 -30.25 5.50
N THR A 71 7.08 -31.15 4.54
CA THR A 71 6.05 -32.20 4.64
C THR A 71 6.64 -33.61 4.82
N SER A 72 7.96 -33.75 4.73
CA SER A 72 8.63 -35.03 4.94
C SER A 72 8.46 -35.53 6.38
N PRO A 73 8.42 -36.87 6.61
CA PRO A 73 8.24 -37.44 7.94
C PRO A 73 9.35 -37.07 8.94
N ASP A 74 10.56 -36.76 8.45
CA ASP A 74 11.69 -36.24 9.22
C ASP A 74 11.91 -34.73 9.00
N SER A 75 10.82 -33.95 8.90
CA SER A 75 10.83 -32.53 8.49
C SER A 75 11.91 -31.71 9.23
N PRO A 76 12.98 -31.24 8.56
CA PRO A 76 14.01 -30.43 9.19
C PRO A 76 13.59 -28.98 9.47
N ILE A 77 12.44 -28.54 8.94
CA ILE A 77 11.90 -27.19 9.10
C ILE A 77 10.45 -27.23 9.60
N GLU A 78 10.08 -26.28 10.46
CA GLU A 78 8.73 -26.19 11.04
C GLU A 78 7.84 -25.19 10.29
N ALA A 79 8.45 -24.23 9.57
CA ALA A 79 7.74 -23.14 8.92
C ALA A 79 8.30 -22.84 7.52
N ALA A 80 7.42 -22.42 6.61
CA ALA A 80 7.78 -22.05 5.24
C ALA A 80 8.82 -20.92 5.16
N ASP A 81 8.86 -20.03 6.16
CA ASP A 81 9.82 -18.91 6.23
C ASP A 81 11.28 -19.38 6.44
N GLN A 82 11.47 -20.61 6.95
CA GLN A 82 12.80 -21.20 7.17
C GLN A 82 13.37 -21.85 5.90
N LEU A 83 12.57 -21.95 4.83
CA LEU A 83 12.95 -22.65 3.60
C LEU A 83 14.16 -22.02 2.90
N LEU A 84 14.24 -20.69 2.83
CA LEU A 84 15.37 -19.99 2.20
C LEU A 84 16.68 -20.18 3.00
N PRO A 85 16.73 -19.95 4.32
CA PRO A 85 17.91 -20.28 5.12
C PRO A 85 18.33 -21.74 5.00
N TYR A 86 17.37 -22.67 5.04
CA TYR A 86 17.63 -24.10 4.89
C TYR A 86 18.24 -24.43 3.52
N PHE A 87 17.68 -23.89 2.44
CA PHE A 87 18.21 -24.03 1.08
C PHE A 87 19.67 -23.55 0.97
N ILE A 88 20.00 -22.41 1.57
CA ILE A 88 21.35 -21.84 1.56
C ILE A 88 22.32 -22.77 2.29
N THR A 89 21.96 -23.26 3.48
CA THR A 89 22.84 -24.13 4.26
C THR A 89 23.03 -25.51 3.64
N SER A 90 21.99 -26.06 3.02
CA SER A 90 22.04 -27.38 2.37
C SER A 90 22.77 -27.35 1.03
N THR A 91 22.60 -26.30 0.24
CA THR A 91 23.22 -26.20 -1.10
C THR A 91 24.69 -25.80 -1.04
N PHE A 92 25.05 -24.92 -0.10
CA PHE A 92 26.41 -24.39 0.02
C PHE A 92 27.20 -25.01 1.19
N SER A 93 26.82 -26.20 1.64
CA SER A 93 27.53 -26.94 2.71
C SER A 93 29.01 -27.14 2.38
N ASP A 94 29.32 -27.33 1.11
CA ASP A 94 30.66 -27.67 0.64
C ASP A 94 31.61 -26.45 0.56
N LEU A 95 31.05 -25.23 0.62
CA LEU A 95 31.81 -23.97 0.57
C LEU A 95 31.78 -23.29 1.94
N PRO A 96 32.77 -23.54 2.82
CA PRO A 96 32.80 -22.94 4.15
C PRO A 96 32.83 -21.41 4.05
N GLY A 97 31.96 -20.76 4.82
CA GLY A 97 31.84 -19.29 4.89
C GLY A 97 30.80 -18.68 3.97
N LEU A 98 30.45 -19.32 2.84
CA LEU A 98 29.43 -18.80 1.92
C LEU A 98 28.02 -18.76 2.53
N PRO A 99 27.53 -19.81 3.22
CA PRO A 99 26.26 -19.74 3.95
C PRO A 99 26.23 -18.60 4.98
N GLY A 100 27.33 -18.43 5.71
CA GLY A 100 27.47 -17.35 6.71
C GLY A 100 27.42 -15.96 6.06
N LEU A 101 28.06 -15.77 4.91
CA LEU A 101 27.99 -14.53 4.14
C LEU A 101 26.55 -14.22 3.71
N CYS A 102 25.84 -15.19 3.15
CA CYS A 102 24.45 -15.02 2.73
C CYS A 102 23.53 -14.65 3.90
N ILE A 103 23.62 -15.39 5.00
CA ILE A 103 22.83 -15.14 6.22
C ILE A 103 23.16 -13.76 6.81
N SER A 104 24.45 -13.37 6.85
CA SER A 104 24.85 -12.04 7.30
C SER A 104 24.28 -10.91 6.44
N GLY A 105 24.15 -11.13 5.12
CA GLY A 105 23.51 -10.20 4.19
C GLY A 105 22.02 -10.00 4.49
N ILE A 106 21.30 -11.08 4.79
CA ILE A 106 19.88 -11.04 5.17
C ILE A 106 19.70 -10.25 6.48
N PHE A 107 20.56 -10.51 7.48
CA PHE A 107 20.55 -9.73 8.72
C PHE A 107 20.84 -8.26 8.44
N SER A 108 21.90 -7.94 7.69
CA SER A 108 22.25 -6.55 7.34
C SER A 108 21.10 -5.80 6.67
N ALA A 109 20.44 -6.42 5.69
CA ALA A 109 19.27 -5.85 5.01
C ALA A 109 18.12 -5.60 6.01
N THR A 110 17.82 -6.56 6.88
CA THR A 110 16.76 -6.46 7.89
C THR A 110 17.06 -5.35 8.92
N LEU A 111 18.29 -5.30 9.43
CA LEU A 111 18.73 -4.26 10.37
C LEU A 111 18.65 -2.85 9.76
N SER A 112 18.91 -2.70 8.46
CA SER A 112 18.79 -1.41 7.77
C SER A 112 17.36 -0.85 7.77
N THR A 113 16.37 -1.75 7.60
CA THR A 113 14.94 -1.41 7.64
C THR A 113 14.46 -1.12 9.05
N ILE A 114 14.85 -1.93 10.03
CA ILE A 114 14.51 -1.73 11.45
C ILE A 114 15.07 -0.39 11.95
N SER A 115 16.33 -0.08 11.61
CA SER A 115 16.96 1.19 11.97
C SER A 115 16.22 2.40 11.39
N SER A 116 15.87 2.34 10.10
CA SER A 116 15.11 3.41 9.43
C SER A 116 13.73 3.61 10.07
N THR A 117 13.01 2.51 10.33
CA THR A 117 11.65 2.53 10.90
C THR A 117 11.66 3.07 12.32
N THR A 118 12.60 2.62 13.15
CA THR A 118 12.73 3.06 14.55
C THR A 118 13.09 4.55 14.62
N ASN A 119 13.97 5.02 13.74
CA ASN A 119 14.32 6.43 13.65
C ASN A 119 13.11 7.30 13.24
N SER A 120 12.35 6.87 12.24
CA SER A 120 11.13 7.57 11.82
C SER A 120 10.07 7.59 12.91
N LEU A 121 9.85 6.47 13.60
CA LEU A 121 8.88 6.36 14.70
C LEU A 121 9.26 7.25 15.89
N THR A 122 10.55 7.29 16.24
CA THR A 122 11.10 8.20 17.26
C THR A 122 10.86 9.65 16.88
N SER A 123 11.10 10.00 15.61
CA SER A 123 10.90 11.37 15.11
C SER A 123 9.44 11.78 15.15
N VAL A 124 8.52 10.92 14.68
CA VAL A 124 7.07 11.13 14.74
C VAL A 124 6.60 11.28 16.19
N THR A 125 7.06 10.40 17.09
CA THR A 125 6.68 10.47 18.50
C THR A 125 7.13 11.78 19.16
N SER A 126 8.35 12.22 18.87
CA SER A 126 8.89 13.47 19.40
C SER A 126 8.18 14.71 18.85
N GLU A 127 8.02 14.79 17.53
CA GLU A 127 7.48 15.97 16.85
C GLU A 127 5.95 16.06 16.97
N ASP A 128 5.25 14.95 16.82
CA ASP A 128 3.78 14.94 16.67
C ASP A 128 3.05 14.69 18.00
N PHE A 129 3.71 14.08 18.99
CA PHE A 129 3.09 13.82 20.31
C PHE A 129 3.77 14.58 21.45
N LEU A 130 5.09 14.47 21.58
CA LEU A 130 5.79 14.99 22.76
C LEU A 130 5.80 16.53 22.81
N LYS A 131 6.08 17.20 21.68
CA LYS A 131 6.07 18.67 21.61
C LYS A 131 4.68 19.28 21.80
N PRO A 132 3.59 18.78 21.18
CA PRO A 132 2.26 19.33 21.40
C PRO A 132 1.73 19.11 22.82
N ILE A 133 2.02 17.95 23.43
CA ILE A 133 1.59 17.63 24.80
C ILE A 133 2.37 18.44 25.84
N PHE A 134 3.67 18.67 25.62
CA PHE A 134 4.54 19.42 26.52
C PHE A 134 5.19 20.62 25.82
N PRO A 135 4.46 21.74 25.63
CA PRO A 135 4.90 22.90 24.84
C PRO A 135 6.09 23.69 25.41
N GLY A 136 6.72 23.23 26.50
CA GLY A 136 7.95 23.79 27.07
C GLY A 136 9.12 22.80 27.16
N LEU A 137 8.95 21.56 26.68
CA LEU A 137 9.98 20.54 26.76
C LEU A 137 10.98 20.69 25.61
N ASN A 138 12.23 21.01 25.94
CA ASN A 138 13.34 20.96 24.99
C ASN A 138 13.73 19.51 24.73
N VAL A 139 13.10 18.89 23.74
CA VAL A 139 13.42 17.51 23.34
C VAL A 139 14.83 17.46 22.76
N THR A 140 15.78 16.97 23.56
CA THR A 140 17.17 16.78 23.14
C THR A 140 17.38 15.43 22.46
N VAL A 141 18.53 15.27 21.80
CA VAL A 141 18.95 14.00 21.19
C VAL A 141 18.93 12.83 22.19
N PHE A 142 19.19 13.11 23.48
CA PHE A 142 19.14 12.09 24.52
C PHE A 142 17.73 11.50 24.71
N HIS A 143 16.69 12.34 24.69
CA HIS A 143 15.30 11.90 24.78
C HIS A 143 14.93 11.03 23.58
N ASN A 144 15.32 11.44 22.37
CA ASN A 144 15.09 10.65 21.16
C ASN A 144 15.82 9.30 21.20
N LYS A 145 17.03 9.23 21.78
CA LYS A 145 17.72 7.94 22.00
C LYS A 145 16.95 7.02 22.95
N ILE A 146 16.37 7.56 24.02
CA ILE A 146 15.53 6.78 24.95
C ILE A 146 14.27 6.28 24.26
N ILE A 147 13.56 7.14 23.52
CA ILE A 147 12.36 6.75 22.77
C ILE A 147 12.68 5.63 21.76
N SER A 148 13.79 5.78 21.03
CA SER A 148 14.28 4.75 20.10
C SER A 148 14.58 3.42 20.80
N LEU A 149 15.22 3.46 21.97
CA LEU A 149 15.49 2.27 22.78
C LEU A 149 14.19 1.58 23.23
N VAL A 150 13.19 2.34 23.67
CA VAL A 150 11.89 1.82 24.10
C VAL A 150 11.16 1.13 22.94
N PHE A 151 11.13 1.74 21.76
CA PHE A 151 10.54 1.11 20.57
C PHE A 151 11.31 -0.12 20.11
N GLY A 152 12.65 -0.12 20.23
CA GLY A 152 13.47 -1.31 19.97
C GLY A 152 13.12 -2.46 20.92
N ALA A 153 13.01 -2.18 22.22
CA ALA A 153 12.60 -3.18 23.22
C ALA A 153 11.16 -3.69 22.98
N LEU A 154 10.24 -2.80 22.63
CA LEU A 154 8.87 -3.15 22.28
C LEU A 154 8.82 -4.05 21.02
N CYS A 155 9.62 -3.74 20.00
CA CYS A 155 9.73 -4.56 18.78
C CYS A 155 10.19 -5.99 19.11
N VAL A 156 11.18 -6.15 20.00
CA VAL A 156 11.62 -7.46 20.50
C VAL A 156 10.47 -8.18 21.22
N GLY A 157 9.72 -7.47 22.08
CA GLY A 157 8.54 -8.03 22.76
C GLY A 157 7.47 -8.54 21.79
N VAL A 158 7.13 -7.75 20.78
CA VAL A 158 6.16 -8.13 19.73
C VAL A 158 6.66 -9.32 18.90
N THR A 159 7.97 -9.43 18.68
CA THR A 159 8.57 -10.55 17.94
C THR A 159 8.26 -11.89 18.61
N PHE A 160 8.28 -11.97 19.95
CA PHE A 160 7.91 -13.20 20.67
C PHE A 160 6.43 -13.55 20.51
N LEU A 161 5.54 -12.55 20.46
CA LEU A 161 4.11 -12.77 20.19
C LEU A 161 3.92 -13.32 18.77
N VAL A 162 4.59 -12.72 17.79
CA VAL A 162 4.50 -13.11 16.38
C VAL A 162 5.11 -14.48 16.13
N ALA A 163 6.16 -14.88 16.87
CA ALA A 163 6.76 -16.21 16.76
C ALA A 163 5.79 -17.35 17.09
N SER A 164 4.73 -17.08 17.87
CA SER A 164 3.67 -18.06 18.14
C SER A 164 2.64 -18.21 17.00
N LEU A 165 2.74 -17.39 15.95
CA LEU A 165 1.84 -17.40 14.79
C LEU A 165 2.48 -18.18 13.63
N GLY A 166 1.83 -19.24 13.15
CA GLY A 166 2.37 -20.11 12.10
C GLY A 166 2.35 -19.56 10.66
N HIS A 167 1.79 -18.36 10.41
CA HIS A 167 1.64 -17.80 9.07
C HIS A 167 2.13 -16.34 8.96
N LEU A 168 3.45 -16.13 9.08
CA LEU A 168 4.07 -14.81 9.15
C LEU A 168 3.88 -13.96 7.88
N VAL A 169 4.10 -14.54 6.69
CA VAL A 169 3.95 -13.83 5.41
C VAL A 169 2.53 -13.29 5.24
N ARG A 170 1.52 -14.13 5.52
CA ARG A 170 0.11 -13.74 5.41
C ARG A 170 -0.20 -12.59 6.36
N MET A 171 0.17 -12.71 7.63
CA MET A 171 -0.07 -11.67 8.62
C MET A 171 0.61 -10.36 8.23
N SER A 172 1.83 -10.42 7.70
CA SER A 172 2.56 -9.24 7.24
C SER A 172 1.84 -8.52 6.09
N ILE A 173 1.31 -9.26 5.12
CA ILE A 173 0.56 -8.69 3.98
C ILE A 173 -0.77 -8.07 4.47
N VAL A 174 -1.48 -8.75 5.37
CA VAL A 174 -2.77 -8.28 5.91
C VAL A 174 -2.57 -7.01 6.74
N ILE A 175 -1.65 -7.03 7.70
CA ILE A 175 -1.35 -5.87 8.57
C ILE A 175 -0.81 -4.71 7.72
N GLY A 176 0.08 -5.01 6.76
CA GLY A 176 0.58 -4.01 5.81
C GLY A 176 -0.55 -3.33 5.05
N GLY A 177 -1.49 -4.09 4.49
CA GLY A 177 -2.66 -3.55 3.80
C GLY A 177 -3.61 -2.76 4.71
N LEU A 178 -3.83 -3.25 5.94
CA LEU A 178 -4.71 -2.67 6.95
C LEU A 178 -4.31 -1.23 7.32
N VAL A 179 -3.01 -0.97 7.45
CA VAL A 179 -2.49 0.34 7.85
C VAL A 179 -2.21 1.25 6.65
N ASN A 180 -1.63 0.70 5.57
CA ASN A 180 -1.25 1.50 4.41
C ASN A 180 -2.45 2.00 3.60
N ALA A 181 -3.55 1.25 3.56
CA ALA A 181 -4.72 1.67 2.78
C ALA A 181 -5.41 2.92 3.35
N PRO A 182 -5.78 3.01 4.65
CA PRO A 182 -6.32 4.24 5.21
C PRO A 182 -5.32 5.40 5.15
N ASN A 183 -4.02 5.15 5.38
CA ASN A 183 -2.98 6.18 5.26
C ASN A 183 -3.00 6.82 3.86
N LEU A 184 -3.00 6.00 2.80
CA LEU A 184 -3.11 6.49 1.43
C LEU A 184 -4.41 7.27 1.20
N ALA A 185 -5.55 6.79 1.71
CA ALA A 185 -6.83 7.47 1.54
C ALA A 185 -6.82 8.88 2.16
N VAL A 186 -6.22 9.06 3.34
CA VAL A 186 -6.10 10.37 3.99
C VAL A 186 -5.31 11.35 3.11
N PHE A 187 -4.15 10.92 2.61
CA PHE A 187 -3.34 11.75 1.70
C PHE A 187 -4.05 12.05 0.37
N LEU A 188 -4.80 11.09 -0.18
CA LEU A 188 -5.60 11.29 -1.39
C LEU A 188 -6.74 12.28 -1.15
N LEU A 189 -7.48 12.19 -0.05
CA LEU A 189 -8.53 13.16 0.30
C LEU A 189 -7.94 14.56 0.44
N ALA A 190 -6.82 14.70 1.15
CA ALA A 190 -6.12 15.96 1.31
C ALA A 190 -5.62 16.55 -0.02
N ALA A 191 -5.17 15.70 -0.94
CA ALA A 191 -4.65 16.14 -2.23
C ALA A 191 -5.73 16.44 -3.29
N CYS A 192 -6.83 15.68 -3.29
CA CYS A 192 -7.85 15.67 -4.35
C CYS A 192 -9.14 16.42 -4.01
N THR A 193 -9.44 16.66 -2.73
CA THR A 193 -10.72 17.26 -2.31
C THR A 193 -10.49 18.52 -1.47
N THR A 194 -11.41 19.49 -1.59
CA THR A 194 -11.38 20.76 -0.82
C THR A 194 -12.42 20.82 0.30
N LYS A 195 -13.30 19.82 0.34
CA LYS A 195 -14.40 19.68 1.32
C LYS A 195 -14.11 18.65 2.40
N ALA A 196 -12.88 18.12 2.45
CA ALA A 196 -12.48 17.16 3.47
C ALA A 196 -12.02 17.90 4.73
N ASN A 197 -12.62 17.52 5.87
CA ASN A 197 -12.36 18.08 7.19
C ASN A 197 -11.59 17.08 8.04
N GLU A 198 -10.82 17.59 9.02
CA GLU A 198 -10.06 16.77 9.95
C GLU A 198 -10.92 15.72 10.66
N GLU A 199 -12.03 16.15 11.27
CA GLU A 199 -12.97 15.26 11.99
C GLU A 199 -13.55 14.16 11.09
N GLY A 200 -14.03 14.53 9.90
CA GLY A 200 -14.62 13.58 8.96
C GLY A 200 -13.61 12.55 8.46
N VAL A 201 -12.39 13.01 8.18
CA VAL A 201 -11.27 12.15 7.75
C VAL A 201 -10.84 11.19 8.87
N ILE A 202 -10.74 11.66 10.12
CA ILE A 202 -10.44 10.80 11.28
C ILE A 202 -11.49 9.71 11.45
N ILE A 203 -12.78 10.06 11.37
CA ILE A 203 -13.88 9.09 11.45
C ILE A 203 -13.79 8.06 10.32
N GLY A 204 -13.53 8.50 9.08
CA GLY A 204 -13.34 7.62 7.94
C GLY A 204 -12.15 6.67 8.09
N MET A 205 -11.04 7.17 8.63
CA MET A 205 -9.85 6.37 8.92
C MET A 205 -10.13 5.31 9.99
N LEU A 206 -10.78 5.67 11.10
CA LEU A 206 -11.11 4.72 12.18
C LEU A 206 -12.12 3.66 11.73
N ILE A 207 -13.17 4.05 11.02
CA ILE A 207 -14.19 3.12 10.51
C ILE A 207 -13.58 2.16 9.49
N SER A 208 -12.77 2.66 8.55
CA SER A 208 -12.12 1.81 7.57
C SER A 208 -11.14 0.83 8.21
N LEU A 209 -10.35 1.27 9.20
CA LEU A 209 -9.45 0.41 9.97
C LEU A 209 -10.22 -0.66 10.75
N ALA A 210 -11.31 -0.29 11.44
CA ALA A 210 -12.13 -1.23 12.19
C ALA A 210 -12.80 -2.27 11.28
N LEU A 211 -13.36 -1.83 10.14
CA LEU A 211 -14.00 -2.72 9.17
C LEU A 211 -12.99 -3.70 8.57
N SER A 212 -11.82 -3.21 8.15
CA SER A 212 -10.81 -4.06 7.55
C SER A 212 -10.12 -4.99 8.56
N ALA A 213 -9.97 -4.57 9.82
CA ALA A 213 -9.56 -5.47 10.90
C ALA A 213 -10.60 -6.57 11.14
N TYR A 214 -11.89 -6.22 11.19
CA TYR A 214 -12.99 -7.17 11.32
C TYR A 214 -12.97 -8.21 10.19
N LEU A 215 -12.87 -7.78 8.93
CA LEU A 215 -12.79 -8.68 7.78
C LEU A 215 -11.51 -9.54 7.75
N SER A 216 -10.40 -9.04 8.29
CA SER A 216 -9.11 -9.74 8.28
C SER A 216 -9.00 -10.83 9.34
N PHE A 217 -9.57 -10.61 10.51
CA PHE A 217 -9.46 -11.49 11.68
C PHE A 217 -10.70 -12.37 11.91
N ILE A 218 -11.73 -12.27 11.07
CA ILE A 218 -12.80 -13.26 11.04
C ILE A 218 -12.19 -14.65 10.74
N PRO A 219 -12.47 -15.66 11.56
CA PRO A 219 -11.97 -17.01 11.35
C PRO A 219 -12.65 -17.66 10.13
N ASN A 220 -12.13 -17.38 8.94
CA ASN A 220 -12.44 -18.15 7.74
C ASN A 220 -11.65 -19.46 7.80
N ASN A 221 -12.31 -20.52 8.28
CA ASN A 221 -11.76 -21.86 8.53
C ASN A 221 -11.36 -22.66 7.27
N LYS A 222 -11.12 -22.03 6.12
CA LYS A 222 -10.69 -22.74 4.90
C LYS A 222 -9.17 -22.63 4.73
N PRO A 223 -8.41 -23.73 4.90
CA PRO A 223 -6.98 -23.73 4.59
C PRO A 223 -6.81 -23.45 3.10
N TYR A 224 -5.99 -22.46 2.77
CA TYR A 224 -5.63 -22.16 1.39
C TYR A 224 -4.70 -23.25 0.87
N ALA A 225 -5.01 -23.79 -0.31
CA ALA A 225 -4.20 -24.81 -0.95
C ALA A 225 -2.84 -24.20 -1.35
N PHE A 226 -1.75 -24.77 -0.82
CA PHE A 226 -0.42 -24.61 -1.41
C PHE A 226 -0.42 -25.21 -2.82
N LEU A 227 0.55 -24.84 -3.68
CA LEU A 227 0.72 -25.50 -4.97
C LEU A 227 0.80 -27.02 -4.76
N PRO A 228 0.18 -27.84 -5.63
CA PRO A 228 0.24 -29.30 -5.50
C PRO A 228 1.69 -29.75 -5.59
N LEU A 229 2.23 -30.20 -4.46
CA LEU A 229 3.56 -30.79 -4.33
C LEU A 229 3.44 -32.30 -4.52
N TYR A 230 4.42 -32.87 -5.21
CA TYR A 230 4.50 -34.30 -5.49
C TYR A 230 5.39 -34.92 -4.42
N ASN A 231 4.80 -35.75 -3.55
CA ASN A 231 5.42 -36.23 -2.31
C ASN A 231 6.26 -37.51 -2.45
N GLU A 232 6.80 -37.81 -3.63
CA GLU A 232 7.65 -38.99 -3.80
C GLU A 232 9.14 -38.59 -3.69
N CYS A 233 9.65 -38.49 -2.46
CA CYS A 233 11.09 -38.46 -2.24
C CYS A 233 11.66 -39.82 -2.68
N PRO A 234 12.69 -39.88 -3.54
CA PRO A 234 13.37 -41.14 -3.81
C PRO A 234 14.03 -41.63 -2.52
N SER A 235 13.63 -42.83 -2.07
CA SER A 235 14.27 -43.51 -0.95
C SER A 235 15.75 -43.74 -1.27
N SER A 236 16.63 -43.49 -0.31
CA SER A 236 18.08 -43.70 -0.36
C SER A 236 18.51 -45.18 -0.49
N GLU A 237 17.66 -46.04 -1.06
CA GLU A 237 17.93 -47.44 -1.40
C GLU A 237 17.92 -47.68 -2.93
N ALA A 238 17.82 -46.63 -3.75
CA ALA A 238 18.01 -46.78 -5.20
C ALA A 238 19.51 -46.79 -5.52
N GLU A 239 19.99 -47.99 -5.84
CA GLU A 239 21.35 -48.31 -6.24
C GLU A 239 21.98 -47.28 -7.20
N GLU A 240 23.23 -46.98 -6.88
CA GLU A 240 24.24 -46.29 -7.67
C GLU A 240 24.21 -46.75 -9.14
N SER A 241 23.59 -45.95 -10.01
CA SER A 241 23.69 -46.12 -11.46
C SER A 241 24.34 -44.87 -12.05
N ASN A 242 25.66 -44.93 -12.17
CA ASN A 242 26.50 -43.96 -12.86
C ASN A 242 26.09 -43.80 -14.33
N SER A 243 25.19 -42.86 -14.66
CA SER A 243 25.19 -42.17 -15.96
C SER A 243 24.28 -40.94 -15.97
N THR A 244 24.87 -39.75 -15.95
CA THR A 244 24.24 -38.53 -16.47
C THR A 244 24.17 -38.65 -17.99
N THR A 245 23.04 -39.12 -18.52
CA THR A 245 22.73 -38.96 -19.94
C THR A 245 21.40 -38.26 -20.11
N PHE A 246 21.34 -37.43 -21.16
CA PHE A 246 20.27 -36.57 -21.66
C PHE A 246 18.91 -37.26 -21.90
N SER A 247 18.77 -38.55 -21.56
CA SER A 247 17.61 -39.39 -21.79
C SER A 247 16.43 -39.16 -20.83
N THR A 248 16.63 -38.52 -19.67
CA THR A 248 15.52 -38.24 -18.72
C THR A 248 14.57 -37.15 -19.22
N LEU A 249 14.98 -36.30 -20.16
CA LEU A 249 14.09 -35.28 -20.76
C LEU A 249 13.16 -35.82 -21.86
N LEU A 250 13.42 -37.03 -22.40
CA LEU A 250 12.62 -37.62 -23.47
C LEU A 250 11.56 -38.64 -22.98
N HIS A 251 11.66 -39.16 -21.76
CA HIS A 251 10.68 -40.12 -21.25
C HIS A 251 9.36 -39.51 -20.75
N SER A 252 9.16 -38.20 -20.91
CA SER A 252 7.92 -37.52 -20.49
C SER A 252 6.86 -37.41 -21.60
N SER A 253 7.13 -37.85 -22.83
CA SER A 253 6.24 -37.56 -23.98
C SER A 253 5.36 -38.71 -24.49
N GLU A 254 5.36 -39.91 -23.89
CA GLU A 254 4.63 -41.05 -24.52
C GLU A 254 3.58 -41.80 -23.69
N ASN A 255 3.19 -41.37 -22.49
CA ASN A 255 2.11 -42.05 -21.73
C ASN A 255 0.97 -41.14 -21.21
N ILE A 256 0.71 -39.99 -21.84
CA ILE A 256 -0.48 -39.17 -21.55
C ILE A 256 -1.61 -39.46 -22.55
N TYR A 257 -1.98 -40.74 -22.73
CA TYR A 257 -3.25 -41.12 -23.35
C TYR A 257 -3.71 -42.47 -22.79
N SER A 258 -4.14 -42.50 -21.53
CA SER A 258 -5.09 -43.53 -21.09
C SER A 258 -6.00 -43.00 -19.99
N ASN A 259 -7.27 -42.81 -20.38
CA ASN A 259 -8.48 -42.83 -19.56
C ASN A 259 -8.39 -42.31 -18.11
N THR A 260 -8.52 -41.01 -17.95
CA THR A 260 -9.26 -40.46 -16.80
C THR A 260 -10.43 -39.64 -17.33
N THR A 261 -11.58 -40.28 -17.39
CA THR A 261 -12.86 -39.57 -17.49
C THR A 261 -12.96 -38.71 -16.23
N PHE A 262 -12.70 -37.41 -16.38
CA PHE A 262 -12.98 -36.41 -15.36
C PHE A 262 -14.48 -36.41 -15.12
N SER A 263 -14.93 -37.17 -14.11
CA SER A 263 -16.25 -37.02 -13.53
C SER A 263 -16.15 -35.82 -12.59
N PRO A 264 -16.78 -34.67 -12.88
CA PRO A 264 -16.77 -33.56 -11.95
C PRO A 264 -17.49 -34.03 -10.69
N SER A 265 -16.74 -34.12 -9.58
CA SER A 265 -17.33 -34.35 -8.27
C SER A 265 -18.42 -33.29 -8.08
N SER A 266 -19.61 -33.81 -7.80
CA SER A 266 -20.88 -33.14 -7.58
C SER A 266 -20.75 -31.72 -7.02
N LYS A 267 -21.43 -30.79 -7.70
CA LYS A 267 -21.96 -29.56 -7.11
C LYS A 267 -22.44 -29.84 -5.68
N GLN A 268 -21.76 -29.27 -4.71
CA GLN A 268 -22.36 -28.95 -3.42
C GLN A 268 -22.51 -27.43 -3.41
N GLU A 269 -23.58 -26.99 -4.08
CA GLU A 269 -24.17 -25.67 -3.87
C GLU A 269 -24.61 -25.62 -2.40
N THR A 270 -23.76 -25.08 -1.54
CA THR A 270 -24.14 -24.56 -0.23
C THR A 270 -23.77 -23.08 -0.23
N GLU A 271 -24.71 -22.28 -0.74
CA GLU A 271 -25.25 -21.07 -0.10
C GLU A 271 -24.32 -20.38 0.91
N ASP A 272 -23.13 -19.95 0.48
CA ASP A 272 -22.25 -18.96 1.16
C ASP A 272 -21.06 -18.53 0.25
N ASP A 273 -21.26 -18.56 -1.08
CA ASP A 273 -20.20 -18.27 -2.06
C ASP A 273 -19.89 -16.77 -2.20
N LEU A 274 -20.63 -15.90 -1.50
CA LEU A 274 -20.46 -14.45 -1.56
C LEU A 274 -19.21 -13.93 -0.81
N PHE A 275 -18.53 -14.80 -0.05
CA PHE A 275 -17.39 -14.44 0.81
C PHE A 275 -16.04 -15.07 0.40
N HIS A 276 -15.90 -15.61 -0.81
CA HIS A 276 -14.58 -16.00 -1.37
C HIS A 276 -13.75 -14.79 -1.82
N LEU A 277 -13.77 -13.70 -1.05
CA LEU A 277 -12.97 -12.52 -1.30
C LEU A 277 -11.53 -12.79 -0.86
N SER A 278 -10.59 -12.76 -1.81
CA SER A 278 -9.16 -12.85 -1.51
C SER A 278 -8.79 -11.80 -0.45
N TYR A 279 -8.04 -12.17 0.59
CA TYR A 279 -7.62 -11.26 1.65
C TYR A 279 -6.89 -10.01 1.13
N MET A 280 -6.34 -10.06 -0.09
CA MET A 280 -5.71 -8.90 -0.74
C MET A 280 -6.72 -7.82 -1.18
N TRP A 281 -8.00 -8.15 -1.35
CA TRP A 281 -9.07 -7.16 -1.57
C TRP A 281 -9.47 -6.42 -0.30
N ILE A 282 -9.05 -6.87 0.88
CA ILE A 282 -9.39 -6.18 2.12
C ILE A 282 -8.76 -4.78 2.15
N SER A 283 -7.53 -4.63 1.63
CA SER A 283 -6.87 -3.32 1.55
C SER A 283 -7.54 -2.37 0.56
N THR A 284 -8.06 -2.87 -0.57
CA THR A 284 -8.78 -2.02 -1.52
C THR A 284 -10.12 -1.58 -0.95
N LEU A 285 -10.85 -2.48 -0.30
CA LEU A 285 -12.07 -2.13 0.44
C LEU A 285 -11.80 -1.11 1.54
N ALA A 286 -10.72 -1.26 2.30
CA ALA A 286 -10.31 -0.29 3.32
C ALA A 286 -10.07 1.10 2.74
N LEU A 287 -9.33 1.19 1.62
CA LEU A 287 -9.08 2.45 0.91
C LEU A 287 -10.39 3.13 0.51
N PHE A 288 -11.27 2.42 -0.21
CA PHE A 288 -12.53 3.00 -0.69
C PHE A 288 -13.47 3.37 0.46
N THR A 289 -13.55 2.54 1.49
CA THR A 289 -14.33 2.84 2.70
C THR A 289 -13.83 4.13 3.34
N CYS A 290 -12.50 4.29 3.50
CA CYS A 290 -11.92 5.51 4.07
C CYS A 290 -12.21 6.74 3.19
N LEU A 291 -12.10 6.62 1.86
CA LEU A 291 -12.39 7.71 0.92
C LEU A 291 -13.86 8.14 0.99
N ILE A 292 -14.79 7.18 0.95
CA ILE A 292 -16.24 7.43 0.95
C ILE A 292 -16.65 8.01 2.30
N VAL A 293 -16.38 7.30 3.40
CA VAL A 293 -16.80 7.73 4.74
C VAL A 293 -16.11 9.03 5.13
N GLY A 294 -14.83 9.20 4.79
CA GLY A 294 -14.08 10.44 5.05
C GLY A 294 -14.65 11.64 4.30
N TYR A 295 -14.96 11.48 3.01
CA TYR A 295 -15.53 12.55 2.19
C TYR A 295 -16.96 12.91 2.62
N PHE A 296 -17.86 11.92 2.70
CA PHE A 296 -19.25 12.17 3.09
C PHE A 296 -19.36 12.63 4.54
N GLY A 297 -18.58 12.07 5.45
CA GLY A 297 -18.50 12.53 6.84
C GLY A 297 -18.08 13.99 6.92
N SER A 298 -17.10 14.40 6.12
CA SER A 298 -16.66 15.80 6.07
C SER A 298 -17.77 16.73 5.54
N VAL A 299 -18.47 16.34 4.47
CA VAL A 299 -19.57 17.13 3.90
C VAL A 299 -20.75 17.23 4.88
N ILE A 300 -21.11 16.14 5.56
CA ILE A 300 -22.18 16.15 6.56
C ILE A 300 -21.81 17.08 7.72
N ILE A 301 -20.58 17.00 8.22
CA ILE A 301 -20.10 17.86 9.30
C ILE A 301 -20.09 19.33 8.88
N ASP A 302 -19.68 19.64 7.65
CA ASP A 302 -19.74 21.00 7.09
C ASP A 302 -21.17 21.51 6.98
N CYS A 303 -22.09 20.68 6.48
CA CYS A 303 -23.51 21.02 6.42
C CYS A 303 -24.11 21.27 7.80
N LEU A 304 -23.68 20.53 8.82
CA LEU A 304 -24.14 20.69 10.21
C LEU A 304 -23.53 21.92 10.90
N ARG A 305 -22.28 22.28 10.61
CA ARG A 305 -21.60 23.45 11.21
C ARG A 305 -21.81 24.77 10.45
N GLY A 306 -22.22 24.73 9.19
CA GLY A 306 -22.47 25.93 8.38
C GLY A 306 -21.24 26.80 8.12
N LYS A 307 -20.02 26.26 8.28
CA LYS A 307 -18.75 26.97 8.06
C LYS A 307 -17.87 26.18 7.12
N SER A 308 -17.55 26.73 5.94
CA SER A 308 -16.49 26.20 5.08
C SER A 308 -15.13 26.58 5.68
N ILE A 309 -14.29 25.59 5.99
CA ILE A 309 -12.92 25.83 6.44
C ILE A 309 -12.10 26.34 5.24
N GLU A 310 -11.65 27.60 5.30
CA GLU A 310 -10.67 28.12 4.33
C GLU A 310 -9.29 27.49 4.63
N VAL A 311 -8.87 26.58 3.76
CA VAL A 311 -7.54 25.96 3.86
C VAL A 311 -6.47 26.91 3.30
N PRO A 312 -5.43 27.29 4.07
CA PRO A 312 -4.39 28.21 3.60
C PRO A 312 -3.65 27.72 2.34
N ARG A 313 -3.30 28.65 1.43
CA ARG A 313 -2.66 28.35 0.14
C ARG A 313 -1.36 27.55 0.20
N MET A 314 -0.68 27.54 1.34
CA MET A 314 0.59 26.83 1.53
C MET A 314 0.42 25.30 1.64
N TYR A 315 -0.76 24.82 2.01
CA TYR A 315 -1.06 23.38 2.18
C TYR A 315 -1.77 22.79 0.95
N LEU A 316 -1.92 23.58 -0.11
CA LEU A 316 -2.55 23.17 -1.37
C LEU A 316 -1.58 22.36 -2.23
N SER A 317 -2.01 21.18 -2.69
CA SER A 317 -1.26 20.40 -3.67
C SER A 317 -1.09 21.19 -4.98
N PRO A 318 0.01 21.02 -5.75
CA PRO A 318 0.24 21.77 -6.99
C PRO A 318 -0.83 21.50 -8.07
N ILE A 319 -1.49 20.35 -8.01
CA ILE A 319 -2.66 20.03 -8.85
C ILE A 319 -3.82 20.95 -8.44
N ARG A 320 -4.07 21.10 -7.13
CA ARG A 320 -5.12 21.95 -6.57
C ARG A 320 -4.83 23.44 -6.77
N THR A 321 -3.58 23.89 -6.75
CA THR A 321 -3.23 25.30 -7.07
C THR A 321 -3.67 25.69 -8.48
N ARG A 322 -3.51 24.79 -9.47
CA ARG A 322 -3.99 25.03 -10.84
C ARG A 322 -5.52 25.12 -10.94
N PHE A 323 -6.25 24.31 -10.16
CA PHE A 323 -7.71 24.38 -10.11
C PHE A 323 -8.21 25.61 -9.34
N PHE A 324 -7.54 25.98 -8.25
CA PHE A 324 -7.87 27.18 -7.47
C PHE A 324 -7.60 28.46 -8.26
N GLU A 325 -6.53 28.49 -9.06
CA GLU A 325 -6.20 29.59 -9.97
C GLU A 325 -7.20 29.66 -11.15
N LYS A 326 -7.68 28.51 -11.63
CA LYS A 326 -8.77 28.47 -12.62
C LYS A 326 -10.10 28.95 -12.03
N GLN A 327 -10.41 28.58 -10.80
CA GLN A 327 -11.65 28.99 -10.13
C GLN A 327 -11.61 30.47 -9.72
N SER A 328 -10.49 30.98 -9.19
CA SER A 328 -10.36 32.42 -8.90
C SER A 328 -10.39 33.28 -10.16
N ASN A 329 -9.82 32.81 -11.28
CA ASN A 329 -9.95 33.50 -12.56
C ASN A 329 -11.40 33.50 -13.10
N THR A 330 -12.18 32.45 -12.79
CA THR A 330 -13.59 32.35 -13.18
C THR A 330 -14.46 33.26 -12.30
N ASP A 331 -14.21 33.31 -10.99
CA ASP A 331 -14.90 34.18 -10.04
C ASP A 331 -14.55 35.67 -10.27
N GLU A 332 -13.29 35.98 -10.62
CA GLU A 332 -12.87 37.34 -10.99
C GLU A 332 -13.46 37.79 -12.34
N GLN A 333 -13.60 36.87 -13.31
CA GLN A 333 -14.32 37.15 -14.56
C GLN A 333 -15.83 37.31 -14.36
N GLU A 334 -16.46 36.51 -13.49
CA GLU A 334 -17.87 36.69 -13.13
C GLU A 334 -18.12 38.00 -12.39
N CYS A 335 -17.23 38.41 -11.48
CA CYS A 335 -17.32 39.70 -10.80
C CYS A 335 -17.13 40.88 -11.75
N LYS A 336 -16.19 40.79 -12.71
CA LYS A 336 -16.04 41.82 -13.77
C LYS A 336 -17.27 41.88 -14.67
N TYR A 337 -17.81 40.73 -15.08
CA TYR A 337 -19.00 40.66 -15.91
C TYR A 337 -20.24 41.23 -15.18
N LYS A 338 -20.45 40.87 -13.91
CA LYS A 338 -21.54 41.41 -13.08
C LYS A 338 -21.37 42.91 -12.82
N ALA A 339 -20.15 43.39 -12.57
CA ALA A 339 -19.89 44.82 -12.41
C ALA A 339 -20.16 45.62 -13.69
N THR A 340 -19.73 45.12 -14.86
CA THR A 340 -20.01 45.76 -16.16
C THR A 340 -21.50 45.75 -16.52
N TYR A 341 -22.25 44.70 -16.15
CA TYR A 341 -23.71 44.68 -16.31
C TYR A 341 -24.42 45.71 -15.43
N VAL A 342 -23.99 45.85 -14.16
CA VAL A 342 -24.55 46.86 -13.24
C VAL A 342 -24.24 48.29 -13.72
N GLU A 343 -23.04 48.54 -14.22
CA GLU A 343 -22.66 49.85 -14.82
C GLU A 343 -23.47 50.17 -16.10
N PHE A 344 -23.80 49.15 -16.91
CA PHE A 344 -24.64 49.30 -18.10
C PHE A 344 -26.11 49.59 -17.73
N ASP A 345 -26.62 48.93 -16.69
CA ASP A 345 -27.98 49.13 -16.19
C ASP A 345 -28.16 50.51 -15.53
N GLU A 346 -27.20 50.95 -14.70
CA GLU A 346 -27.18 52.29 -14.12
C GLU A 346 -27.12 53.38 -15.21
N ARG A 347 -26.26 53.24 -16.22
CA ARG A 347 -26.19 54.18 -17.35
C ARG A 347 -27.47 54.19 -18.19
N SER A 348 -28.16 53.06 -18.34
CA SER A 348 -29.45 52.98 -19.03
C SER A 348 -30.59 53.65 -18.24
N SER A 349 -30.53 53.59 -16.90
CA SER A 349 -31.49 54.23 -16.01
C SER A 349 -31.30 55.75 -15.88
N GLU A 350 -30.07 56.24 -16.03
CA GLU A 350 -29.78 57.68 -16.11
C GLU A 350 -30.18 58.28 -17.46
N THR A 351 -30.12 57.50 -18.56
CA THR A 351 -30.67 57.92 -19.85
C THR A 351 -32.16 57.58 -19.96
N GLY A 352 -32.99 58.29 -19.19
CA GLY A 352 -34.43 58.32 -19.38
C GLY A 352 -34.81 58.88 -20.75
N ILE A 353 -34.76 58.05 -21.80
CA ILE A 353 -35.27 58.39 -23.12
C ILE A 353 -36.74 57.99 -23.18
N ASN A 354 -37.56 59.00 -22.89
CA ASN A 354 -39.00 59.03 -23.07
C ASN A 354 -39.33 58.95 -24.57
N VAL A 355 -39.85 57.82 -25.06
CA VAL A 355 -40.46 57.74 -26.41
C VAL A 355 -41.91 57.34 -26.29
N THR A 356 -42.74 58.36 -26.06
CA THR A 356 -44.16 58.36 -26.39
C THR A 356 -44.37 58.22 -27.90
N HIS A 357 -45.29 57.33 -28.28
CA HIS A 357 -45.92 57.21 -29.59
C HIS A 357 -46.18 58.56 -30.28
N LYS A 358 -45.73 58.72 -31.54
CA LYS A 358 -46.44 59.53 -32.55
C LYS A 358 -46.13 59.08 -33.97
N THR A 359 -47.18 58.55 -34.59
CA THR A 359 -47.42 58.34 -36.02
C THR A 359 -47.24 59.64 -36.81
N GLN A 360 -46.52 59.63 -37.94
CA GLN A 360 -46.95 60.14 -39.27
C GLN A 360 -45.77 60.47 -40.21
N ARG A 361 -45.86 59.85 -41.41
CA ARG A 361 -45.72 60.42 -42.77
C ARG A 361 -44.43 61.08 -43.25
N GLU A 362 -44.09 60.66 -44.48
CA GLU A 362 -43.57 61.46 -45.62
C GLU A 362 -42.11 61.91 -45.48
N THR A 363 -41.21 61.90 -46.46
CA THR A 363 -41.13 61.54 -47.90
C THR A 363 -39.71 61.95 -48.32
N HIS A 364 -39.09 61.26 -49.29
CA HIS A 364 -37.96 61.72 -50.14
C HIS A 364 -36.65 62.08 -49.39
N LEU A 365 -35.46 61.65 -49.79
CA LEU A 365 -34.91 61.25 -51.10
C LEU A 365 -33.64 60.42 -50.85
#